data_AF-A0A353PY71-F1
#
_entry.id   AF-A0A353PY71-F1
#
_cell.length_a   1.000
_cell.length_b   1.000
_cell.length_c   1.000
_cell.angle_alpha   90.00
_cell.angle_beta   90.00
_cell.angle_gamma   90.00
#
_symmetry.space_group_name_H-M   'P 1'
#
loop_
_entity.id
_entity.type
_entity.pdbx_description
1 polymer ?
#
loop_
_entity_poly.entity_id
_entity_poly.type
_entity_poly.pdbx_seq_one_letter_code
_entity_poly.pdbx_strand_id
1 'polypeptide(L)'
;RDKINNELLAVVDEITDAYGIKILSVEIKNIIPPGEIQQAMEKQMRAERDKRATILQAEGDRQSNIERAEGEKESKILQAEAEKEANIRRAEGLKESQLLEAEGKAKAIEAIAAAQAKAIEQVNRAIIDSGTNETVIALKQVEALKEMAKNPANKLILPNDMLSTLGNVDAIAEVIKMGKK
;
A
#
# COMPACT_ATOMS: atom_id res chain seq x y z
N ARG A 1 64.92 24.78 1.02
CA ARG A 1 65.78 25.98 1.18
C ARG A 1 66.81 25.72 2.27
N ASP A 2 66.37 25.28 3.45
CA ASP A 2 67.25 24.96 4.59
C ASP A 2 68.34 23.93 4.27
N LYS A 3 68.00 22.90 3.49
CA LYS A 3 68.97 21.88 3.07
C LYS A 3 70.12 22.46 2.23
N ILE A 4 69.82 23.39 1.33
CA ILE A 4 70.81 24.03 0.44
C ILE A 4 71.64 25.04 1.21
N ASN A 5 71.00 25.81 2.11
CA ASN A 5 71.71 26.76 2.96
C ASN A 5 72.70 26.06 3.90
N ASN A 6 72.34 24.89 4.45
CA ASN A 6 73.22 24.10 5.29
C ASN A 6 74.38 23.48 4.50
N GLU A 7 74.14 22.99 3.28
CA GLU A 7 75.22 22.52 2.40
C GLU A 7 76.19 23.65 2.03
N LEU A 8 75.67 24.84 1.71
CA LEU A 8 76.51 26.02 1.43
C LEU A 8 77.29 26.48 2.65
N LEU A 9 76.65 26.49 3.83
CA LEU A 9 77.33 26.86 5.08
C LEU A 9 78.52 25.92 5.33
N ALA A 10 78.32 24.60 5.19
CA ALA A 10 79.39 23.62 5.40
C ALA A 10 80.56 23.82 4.45
N VAL A 11 80.29 24.01 3.15
CA VAL A 11 81.33 24.20 2.13
C VAL A 11 82.10 25.50 2.33
N VAL A 12 81.41 26.59 2.68
CA VAL A 12 82.08 27.90 2.85
C VAL A 12 82.84 27.96 4.17
N ASP A 13 82.31 27.41 5.27
CA ASP A 13 82.97 27.38 6.58
C ASP A 13 84.30 26.59 6.51
N GLU A 14 84.31 25.44 5.81
CA GLU A 14 85.51 24.63 5.58
C GLU A 14 86.63 25.40 4.85
N ILE A 15 86.27 26.25 3.89
CA ILE A 15 87.25 27.06 3.13
C ILE A 15 87.72 28.26 3.96
N THR A 16 86.85 28.86 4.78
CA THR A 16 87.19 30.05 5.58
C THR A 16 87.94 29.77 6.87
N ASP A 17 87.90 28.53 7.37
CA ASP A 17 88.69 28.08 8.52
C ASP A 17 90.20 28.26 8.31
N ALA A 18 90.70 28.06 7.08
CA ALA A 18 92.10 28.29 6.72
C ALA A 18 92.55 29.76 6.89
N TYR A 19 91.59 30.69 6.93
CA TYR A 19 91.80 32.13 7.11
C TYR A 19 91.41 32.61 8.52
N GLY A 20 90.98 31.71 9.41
CA GLY A 20 90.57 32.04 10.79
C GLY A 20 89.25 32.80 10.90
N ILE A 21 88.38 32.70 9.89
CA ILE A 21 87.06 33.36 9.87
C ILE A 21 85.98 32.29 10.00
N LYS A 22 85.09 32.42 11.00
CA LYS A 22 83.98 31.50 11.23
C LYS A 22 82.67 32.06 10.69
N ILE A 23 81.95 31.29 9.88
CA ILE A 23 80.68 31.73 9.30
C ILE A 23 79.52 31.25 10.18
N LEU A 24 78.58 32.16 10.48
CA LEU A 24 77.44 31.88 11.36
C LEU A 24 76.17 31.48 10.59
N SER A 25 75.94 32.04 9.40
CA SER A 25 74.83 31.65 8.53
C SER A 25 75.08 32.04 7.08
N VAL A 26 74.52 31.26 6.16
CA VAL A 26 74.46 31.56 4.73
C VAL A 26 73.00 31.58 4.31
N GLU A 27 72.58 32.67 3.67
CA GLU A 27 71.23 32.82 3.15
C GLU A 27 71.27 33.13 1.66
N ILE A 28 70.64 32.26 0.86
CA ILE A 28 70.44 32.53 -0.56
C ILE A 28 69.36 33.59 -0.70
N LYS A 29 69.73 34.77 -1.21
CA LYS A 29 68.77 35.86 -1.47
C LYS A 29 67.86 35.56 -2.67
N ASN A 30 68.41 35.60 -3.88
CA ASN A 30 67.64 35.46 -5.12
C ASN A 30 68.32 34.48 -6.07
N ILE A 31 67.55 33.51 -6.58
CA ILE A 31 67.93 32.69 -7.73
C ILE A 31 66.99 33.10 -8.85
N ILE A 32 67.53 33.68 -9.91
CA ILE A 32 66.76 34.07 -11.09
C ILE A 32 67.16 33.10 -12.20
N PRO A 33 66.30 32.12 -12.52
CA PRO A 33 66.55 31.25 -13.67
C PRO A 33 66.59 32.09 -14.95
N PRO A 34 67.38 31.70 -15.96
CA PRO A 34 67.37 32.38 -17.25
C PRO A 34 65.96 32.29 -17.89
N GLY A 35 65.57 33.33 -18.66
CA GLY A 35 64.21 33.49 -19.17
C GLY A 35 63.69 32.30 -19.98
N GLU A 36 64.57 31.60 -20.71
CA GLU A 36 64.22 30.39 -21.47
C GLU A 36 63.72 29.25 -20.57
N ILE A 37 64.36 29.04 -19.41
CA ILE A 37 63.96 28.03 -18.42
C ILE A 37 62.62 28.43 -17.78
N GLN A 38 62.42 29.71 -17.48
CA GLN A 38 61.15 30.19 -16.91
C GLN A 38 59.98 29.93 -17.87
N GLN A 39 60.14 30.25 -19.15
CA GLN A 39 59.10 30.01 -20.16
C GLN A 39 58.81 28.51 -20.36
N ALA A 40 59.86 27.67 -20.39
CA ALA A 40 59.70 26.23 -20.50
C ALA A 40 58.95 25.64 -19.29
N MET A 41 59.33 26.05 -18.07
CA MET A 41 58.65 25.65 -16.84
C MET A 41 57.21 26.14 -16.81
N GLU A 42 56.94 27.37 -17.20
CA GLU A 42 55.60 27.95 -17.19
C GLU A 42 54.67 27.23 -18.18
N LYS A 43 55.18 26.89 -19.37
CA LYS A 43 54.47 26.08 -20.36
C LYS A 43 54.18 24.66 -19.84
N GLN A 44 55.16 24.02 -19.19
CA GLN A 44 54.98 22.69 -18.60
C GLN A 44 53.97 22.73 -17.44
N MET A 45 54.12 23.68 -16.52
CA MET A 45 53.23 23.87 -15.38
C MET A 45 51.79 24.12 -15.82
N ARG A 46 51.60 24.91 -16.88
CA ARG A 46 50.27 25.14 -17.47
C ARG A 46 49.68 23.84 -18.02
N ALA A 47 50.43 23.09 -18.82
CA ALA A 47 49.97 21.83 -19.38
C ALA A 47 49.62 20.80 -18.29
N GLU A 48 50.43 20.71 -17.23
CA GLU A 48 50.18 19.81 -16.10
C GLU A 48 48.94 20.23 -15.31
N ARG A 49 48.76 21.53 -15.11
CA ARG A 49 47.60 22.09 -14.42
C ARG A 49 46.31 21.90 -15.22
N ASP A 50 46.35 22.12 -16.53
CA ASP A 50 45.22 21.88 -17.44
C ASP A 50 44.86 20.39 -17.50
N LYS A 51 45.86 19.51 -17.57
CA LYS A 51 45.66 18.05 -17.49
C LYS A 51 44.99 17.66 -16.18
N ARG A 52 45.50 18.19 -15.06
CA ARG A 52 44.98 17.87 -13.72
C ARG A 52 43.56 18.41 -13.53
N ALA A 53 43.26 19.60 -14.02
CA ALA A 53 41.91 20.17 -14.02
C ALA A 53 40.93 19.31 -14.83
N THR A 54 41.34 18.87 -16.02
CA THR A 54 40.51 18.01 -16.88
C THR A 54 40.21 16.66 -16.21
N ILE A 55 41.20 16.04 -15.58
CA ILE A 55 41.01 14.78 -14.85
C ILE A 55 40.06 14.97 -13.67
N LEU A 56 40.28 16.01 -12.86
CA LEU A 56 39.45 16.29 -11.69
C LEU A 56 37.98 16.56 -12.09
N GLN A 57 37.78 17.29 -13.19
CA GLN A 57 36.43 17.56 -13.70
C GLN A 57 35.76 16.28 -14.19
N ALA A 58 36.46 15.43 -14.95
CA ALA A 58 35.92 14.15 -15.42
C ALA A 58 35.60 13.19 -14.26
N GLU A 59 36.42 13.18 -13.21
CA GLU A 59 36.16 12.43 -11.97
C GLU A 59 34.92 12.96 -11.24
N GLY A 60 34.79 14.28 -11.13
CA GLY A 60 33.60 14.93 -10.54
C GLY A 60 32.32 14.62 -11.31
N ASP A 61 32.36 14.69 -12.64
CA ASP A 61 31.21 14.37 -13.51
C ASP A 61 30.83 12.89 -13.38
N ARG A 62 31.82 11.99 -13.36
CA ARG A 62 31.59 10.56 -13.16
C ARG A 62 30.95 10.29 -11.80
N GLN A 63 31.50 10.87 -10.73
CA GLN A 63 31.00 10.69 -9.37
C GLN A 63 29.56 11.22 -9.24
N SER A 64 29.29 12.42 -9.77
CA SER A 64 27.95 13.00 -9.77
C SER A 64 26.92 12.13 -10.51
N ASN A 65 27.32 11.55 -11.64
CA ASN A 65 26.44 10.66 -12.41
C ASN A 65 26.15 9.35 -11.69
N ILE A 66 27.14 8.78 -10.98
CA ILE A 66 26.95 7.58 -10.16
C ILE A 66 25.99 7.89 -9.01
N GLU A 67 26.25 8.95 -8.25
CA GLU A 67 25.40 9.34 -7.12
C GLU A 67 23.95 9.64 -7.56
N ARG A 68 23.78 10.30 -8.72
CA ARG A 68 22.45 10.54 -9.29
C ARG A 68 21.75 9.23 -9.66
N ALA A 69 22.44 8.31 -10.33
CA ALA A 69 21.87 7.04 -10.73
C ALA A 69 21.51 6.16 -9.51
N GLU A 70 22.34 6.17 -8.47
CA GLU A 70 22.08 5.49 -7.20
C GLU A 70 20.88 6.08 -6.48
N GLY A 71 20.80 7.42 -6.38
CA GLY A 71 19.65 8.11 -5.80
C GLY A 71 18.35 7.85 -6.56
N GLU A 72 18.37 7.84 -7.90
CA GLU A 72 17.21 7.48 -8.71
C GLU A 72 16.77 6.02 -8.51
N LYS A 73 17.73 5.10 -8.42
CA LYS A 73 17.45 3.68 -8.14
C LYS A 73 16.79 3.53 -6.76
N GLU A 74 17.39 4.13 -5.73
CA GLU A 74 16.87 4.06 -4.37
C GLU A 74 15.49 4.71 -4.26
N SER A 75 15.30 5.88 -4.88
CA SER A 75 14.00 6.56 -4.94
C SER A 75 12.93 5.69 -5.59
N LYS A 76 13.23 5.01 -6.71
CA LYS A 76 12.27 4.10 -7.37
C LYS A 76 11.93 2.89 -6.50
N ILE A 77 12.90 2.34 -5.79
CA ILE A 77 12.66 1.21 -4.87
C ILE A 77 11.75 1.66 -3.72
N LEU A 78 12.09 2.77 -3.07
CA LEU A 78 11.28 3.33 -1.97
C LEU A 78 9.86 3.66 -2.42
N GLN A 79 9.70 4.22 -3.63
CA GLN A 79 8.37 4.49 -4.19
C GLN A 79 7.58 3.20 -4.42
N ALA A 80 8.20 2.17 -5.01
CA ALA A 80 7.53 0.89 -5.25
C ALA A 80 7.13 0.19 -3.95
N GLU A 81 7.98 0.26 -2.93
CA GLU A 81 7.69 -0.26 -1.58
C GLU A 81 6.56 0.51 -0.91
N ALA A 82 6.58 1.85 -0.98
CA ALA A 82 5.51 2.69 -0.46
C ALA A 82 4.17 2.42 -1.15
N GLU A 83 4.16 2.27 -2.48
CA GLU A 83 2.96 1.92 -3.25
C GLU A 83 2.42 0.54 -2.86
N LYS A 84 3.30 -0.46 -2.74
CA LYS A 84 2.93 -1.80 -2.26
C LYS A 84 2.29 -1.74 -0.88
N GLU A 85 2.93 -1.06 0.06
CA GLU A 85 2.46 -0.95 1.43
C GLU A 85 1.14 -0.17 1.53
N ALA A 86 1.02 0.92 0.76
CA ALA A 86 -0.22 1.68 0.66
C ALA A 86 -1.37 0.82 0.12
N ASN A 87 -1.11 0.00 -0.91
CA ASN A 87 -2.11 -0.89 -1.49
C ASN A 87 -2.54 -1.99 -0.51
N ILE A 88 -1.61 -2.57 0.26
CA ILE A 88 -1.92 -3.54 1.31
C ILE A 88 -2.82 -2.90 2.38
N ARG A 89 -2.42 -1.74 2.92
CA ARG A 89 -3.23 -1.03 3.93
C ARG A 89 -4.60 -0.66 3.40
N ARG A 90 -4.72 -0.26 2.14
CA ARG A 90 -6.01 0.05 1.50
C ARG A 90 -6.89 -1.19 1.40
N ALA A 91 -6.32 -2.33 1.00
CA ALA A 91 -7.05 -3.60 0.92
C ALA A 91 -7.49 -4.11 2.30
N GLU A 92 -6.63 -3.98 3.31
CA GLU A 92 -6.95 -4.31 4.71
C GLU A 92 -8.07 -3.43 5.25
N GLY A 93 -7.99 -2.11 5.05
CA GLY A 93 -9.04 -1.18 5.45
C GLY A 93 -10.38 -1.44 4.76
N LEU A 94 -10.37 -1.81 3.47
CA LEU A 94 -11.58 -2.20 2.75
C LEU A 94 -12.19 -3.49 3.31
N LYS A 95 -11.35 -4.50 3.58
CA LYS A 95 -11.79 -5.77 4.17
C LYS A 95 -12.40 -5.54 5.55
N GLU A 96 -11.74 -4.75 6.40
CA GLU A 96 -12.21 -4.43 7.74
C GLU A 96 -13.53 -3.64 7.69
N SER A 97 -13.61 -2.61 6.84
CA SER A 97 -14.84 -1.84 6.64
C SER A 97 -16.02 -2.72 6.21
N GLN A 98 -15.80 -3.64 5.26
CA GLN A 98 -16.84 -4.56 4.79
C GLN A 98 -17.29 -5.52 5.89
N LEU A 99 -16.36 -6.00 6.71
CA LEU A 99 -16.65 -6.88 7.84
C LEU A 99 -17.48 -6.15 8.89
N LEU A 100 -17.07 -4.94 9.28
CA LEU A 100 -17.82 -4.10 10.22
C LEU A 100 -19.22 -3.76 9.70
N GLU A 101 -19.36 -3.47 8.40
CA GLU A 101 -20.66 -3.23 7.78
C GLU A 101 -21.54 -4.49 7.80
N ALA A 102 -20.98 -5.66 7.48
CA ALA A 102 -21.69 -6.93 7.50
C ALA A 102 -22.14 -7.29 8.93
N GLU A 103 -21.28 -7.12 9.92
CA GLU A 103 -21.62 -7.30 11.33
C GLU A 103 -22.70 -6.33 11.80
N GLY A 104 -22.61 -5.06 11.41
CA GLY A 104 -23.62 -4.05 11.71
C GLY A 104 -24.98 -4.42 11.14
N LYS A 105 -25.03 -4.88 9.89
CA LYS A 105 -26.25 -5.38 9.23
C LYS A 105 -26.80 -6.63 9.93
N ALA A 106 -25.94 -7.59 10.26
CA ALA A 106 -26.36 -8.80 10.96
C ALA A 106 -26.99 -8.48 12.31
N LYS A 107 -26.34 -7.65 13.13
CA LYS A 107 -26.88 -7.17 14.42
C LYS A 107 -28.21 -6.43 14.26
N ALA A 108 -28.34 -5.60 13.22
CA ALA A 108 -29.59 -4.90 12.93
C ALA A 108 -30.73 -5.88 12.58
N ILE A 109 -30.45 -6.87 11.73
CA ILE A 109 -31.43 -7.91 11.36
C ILE A 109 -31.82 -8.74 12.57
N GLU A 110 -30.87 -9.15 13.42
CA GLU A 110 -31.13 -9.87 14.67
C GLU A 110 -32.01 -9.05 15.61
N ALA A 111 -31.73 -7.76 15.77
CA ALA A 111 -32.53 -6.86 16.61
C ALA A 111 -33.98 -6.73 16.08
N ILE A 112 -34.14 -6.59 14.76
CA ILE A 112 -35.46 -6.54 14.12
C ILE A 112 -36.20 -7.87 14.30
N ALA A 113 -35.55 -9.00 14.02
CA ALA A 113 -36.13 -10.33 14.16
C ALA A 113 -36.55 -10.62 15.60
N ALA A 114 -35.72 -10.25 16.59
CA ALA A 114 -36.05 -10.37 18.01
C ALA A 114 -37.25 -9.49 18.40
N ALA A 115 -37.34 -8.27 17.88
CA ALA A 115 -38.49 -7.38 18.10
C ALA A 115 -39.78 -7.96 17.47
N GLN A 116 -39.68 -8.48 16.24
CA GLN A 116 -40.81 -9.13 15.57
C GLN A 116 -41.27 -10.39 16.29
N ALA A 117 -40.34 -11.23 16.75
CA ALA A 117 -40.67 -12.43 17.52
C ALA A 117 -41.43 -12.08 18.81
N LYS A 118 -40.96 -11.06 19.55
CA LYS A 118 -41.69 -10.55 20.73
C LYS A 118 -43.08 -10.02 20.39
N ALA A 119 -43.21 -9.29 19.28
CA ALA A 119 -44.52 -8.78 18.82
C ALA A 119 -45.48 -9.92 18.46
N ILE A 120 -45.02 -10.94 17.72
CA ILE A 120 -45.81 -12.12 17.37
C ILE A 120 -46.20 -12.88 18.65
N GLU A 121 -45.29 -13.04 19.60
CA GLU A 121 -45.59 -13.70 20.87
C GLU A 121 -46.67 -12.94 21.66
N GLN A 122 -46.59 -11.61 21.73
CA GLN A 122 -47.62 -10.78 22.36
C GLN A 122 -48.98 -10.92 21.68
N VAL A 123 -49.01 -10.91 20.34
CA VAL A 123 -50.24 -11.11 19.56
C VAL A 123 -50.80 -12.51 19.79
N ASN A 124 -49.96 -13.55 19.77
CA ASN A 124 -50.39 -14.93 20.01
C ASN A 124 -50.96 -15.09 21.42
N ARG A 125 -50.30 -14.54 22.44
CA ARG A 125 -50.83 -14.55 23.82
C ARG A 125 -52.17 -13.82 23.89
N ALA A 126 -52.28 -12.63 23.29
CA ALA A 126 -53.54 -11.89 23.26
C ALA A 126 -54.68 -12.66 22.57
N ILE A 127 -54.41 -13.38 21.48
CA ILE A 127 -55.39 -14.23 20.78
C ILE A 127 -55.83 -15.41 21.64
N ILE A 128 -54.91 -16.05 22.36
CA ILE A 128 -55.20 -17.18 23.27
C ILE A 128 -56.04 -16.70 24.45
N ASP A 129 -55.66 -15.58 25.07
CA ASP A 129 -56.33 -15.02 26.25
C ASP A 129 -57.71 -14.42 25.91
N SER A 130 -57.93 -13.93 24.68
CA SER A 130 -59.21 -13.37 24.24
C SER A 130 -60.27 -14.41 23.86
N GLY A 131 -59.95 -15.70 23.83
CA GLY A 131 -60.90 -16.79 23.59
C GLY A 131 -61.47 -16.90 22.16
N THR A 132 -60.98 -16.10 21.20
CA THR A 132 -61.48 -16.02 19.80
C THR A 132 -60.76 -16.98 18.83
N ASN A 133 -60.56 -18.22 19.27
CA ASN A 133 -59.46 -19.07 18.78
C ASN A 133 -59.60 -19.59 17.34
N GLU A 134 -60.79 -19.96 16.84
CA GLU A 134 -60.89 -20.63 15.52
C GLU A 134 -61.13 -19.69 14.34
N THR A 135 -62.04 -18.71 14.49
CA THR A 135 -62.46 -17.86 13.37
C THR A 135 -61.39 -16.87 12.93
N VAL A 136 -60.60 -16.34 13.85
CA VAL A 136 -59.50 -15.39 13.52
C VAL A 136 -58.32 -16.11 12.86
N ILE A 137 -58.02 -17.34 13.29
CA ILE A 137 -57.01 -18.19 12.65
C ILE A 137 -57.44 -18.54 11.23
N ALA A 138 -58.70 -18.95 11.04
CA ALA A 138 -59.25 -19.22 9.71
C ALA A 138 -59.19 -17.98 8.80
N LEU A 139 -59.50 -16.80 9.33
CA LEU A 139 -59.48 -15.55 8.55
C LEU A 139 -58.06 -15.16 8.13
N LYS A 140 -57.07 -15.30 9.02
CA LYS A 140 -55.64 -15.10 8.68
C LYS A 140 -55.12 -16.14 7.70
N GLN A 141 -55.56 -17.39 7.78
CA GLN A 141 -55.21 -18.42 6.80
C GLN A 141 -55.79 -18.08 5.42
N VAL A 142 -57.03 -17.62 5.34
CA VAL A 142 -57.65 -17.17 4.09
C VAL A 142 -56.93 -15.95 3.51
N GLU A 143 -56.51 -14.99 4.34
CA GLU A 143 -55.71 -13.85 3.91
C GLU A 143 -54.31 -14.26 3.43
N ALA A 144 -53.62 -15.15 4.13
CA ALA A 144 -52.33 -15.70 3.72
C ALA A 144 -52.43 -16.45 2.37
N LEU A 145 -53.52 -17.22 2.16
CA LEU A 145 -53.82 -17.86 0.88
C LEU A 145 -54.09 -16.83 -0.23
N LYS A 146 -54.78 -15.72 0.09
CA LYS A 146 -55.05 -14.64 -0.86
C LYS A 146 -53.79 -13.86 -1.26
N GLU A 147 -52.87 -13.61 -0.33
CA GLU A 147 -51.59 -12.98 -0.63
C GLU A 147 -50.66 -13.93 -1.40
N MET A 148 -50.67 -15.22 -1.06
CA MET A 148 -49.95 -16.26 -1.80
C MET A 148 -50.48 -16.40 -3.24
N ALA A 149 -51.80 -16.31 -3.45
CA ALA A 149 -52.44 -16.35 -4.76
C ALA A 149 -52.19 -15.09 -5.62
N LYS A 150 -51.88 -13.95 -5.00
CA LYS A 150 -51.55 -12.71 -5.71
C LYS A 150 -50.09 -12.61 -6.16
N ASN A 151 -49.20 -13.46 -5.64
CA ASN A 151 -47.79 -13.44 -6.01
C ASN A 151 -47.54 -14.40 -7.20
N PRO A 152 -47.23 -13.91 -8.41
CA PRO A 152 -47.21 -14.72 -9.64
C PRO A 152 -46.05 -15.74 -9.75
N ALA A 153 -45.21 -15.89 -8.71
CA ALA A 153 -43.96 -16.66 -8.78
C ALA A 153 -43.89 -17.93 -7.91
N ASN A 154 -44.96 -18.36 -7.24
CA ASN A 154 -44.93 -19.58 -6.40
C ASN A 154 -45.47 -20.82 -7.14
N LYS A 155 -44.61 -21.82 -7.35
CA LYS A 155 -45.05 -23.16 -7.80
C LYS A 155 -45.95 -23.78 -6.73
N LEU A 156 -47.19 -24.05 -7.11
CA LEU A 156 -48.23 -24.67 -6.29
C LEU A 156 -47.83 -26.12 -5.96
N ILE A 157 -47.24 -26.34 -4.78
CA ILE A 157 -47.05 -27.69 -4.23
C ILE A 157 -48.33 -28.05 -3.50
N LEU A 158 -49.20 -28.79 -4.19
CA LEU A 158 -50.42 -29.33 -3.61
C LEU A 158 -50.04 -30.48 -2.65
N PRO A 159 -50.40 -30.42 -1.36
CA PRO A 159 -50.29 -31.57 -0.48
C PRO A 159 -51.09 -32.74 -1.06
N ASN A 160 -50.55 -33.96 -0.97
CA ASN A 160 -51.21 -35.17 -1.47
C ASN A 160 -52.60 -35.40 -0.86
N ASP A 161 -52.90 -34.78 0.29
CA ASP A 161 -54.21 -34.84 0.95
C ASP A 161 -55.30 -34.05 0.20
N MET A 162 -54.96 -33.07 -0.65
CA MET A 162 -55.93 -32.39 -1.52
C MET A 162 -56.24 -33.16 -2.81
N LEU A 163 -55.33 -34.02 -3.29
CA LEU A 163 -55.59 -34.85 -4.47
C LEU A 163 -56.60 -35.98 -4.18
N SER A 164 -56.59 -36.52 -2.95
CA SER A 164 -57.54 -37.56 -2.55
C SER A 164 -58.98 -37.04 -2.42
N THR A 165 -59.15 -35.78 -2.02
CA THR A 165 -60.47 -35.14 -1.94
C THR A 165 -61.04 -34.80 -3.33
N LEU A 166 -60.20 -34.40 -4.29
CA LEU A 166 -60.59 -34.23 -5.70
C LEU A 166 -61.00 -35.55 -6.38
N GLY A 167 -60.29 -36.66 -6.09
CA GLY A 167 -60.66 -37.98 -6.60
C GLY A 167 -62.03 -38.48 -6.11
N ASN A 168 -62.44 -38.09 -4.90
CA ASN A 168 -63.77 -38.41 -4.38
C ASN A 168 -64.88 -37.55 -5.01
N VAL A 169 -64.58 -36.35 -5.51
CA VAL A 169 -65.57 -35.50 -6.18
C VAL A 169 -65.93 -36.08 -7.56
N ASP A 170 -64.97 -36.65 -8.29
CA ASP A 170 -65.25 -37.40 -9.52
C ASP A 170 -66.07 -38.67 -9.24
N ALA A 171 -65.78 -39.39 -8.15
CA ALA A 171 -66.59 -40.54 -7.72
C ALA A 171 -68.03 -40.14 -7.33
N ILE A 172 -68.22 -38.99 -6.67
CA ILE A 172 -69.56 -38.45 -6.36
C ILE A 172 -70.28 -38.02 -7.64
N ALA A 173 -69.57 -37.43 -8.60
CA ALA A 173 -70.14 -37.06 -9.90
C ALA A 173 -70.54 -38.31 -10.73
N GLU A 174 -69.77 -39.40 -10.63
CA GLU A 174 -70.08 -40.68 -11.27
C GLU A 174 -71.29 -41.36 -10.63
N VAL A 175 -71.41 -41.35 -9.29
CA VAL A 175 -72.61 -41.81 -8.56
C VAL A 175 -73.85 -40.99 -8.91
N ILE A 176 -73.72 -39.66 -9.05
CA ILE A 176 -74.82 -38.78 -9.47
C ILE A 176 -75.23 -39.03 -10.93
N LYS A 177 -74.29 -39.39 -11.82
CA LYS A 177 -74.60 -39.79 -13.20
C LYS A 177 -75.24 -41.18 -13.30
N MET A 178 -74.86 -42.12 -12.42
CA MET A 178 -75.42 -43.47 -12.40
C MET A 178 -76.87 -43.52 -11.88
N GLY A 179 -77.28 -42.53 -11.08
CA GLY A 179 -78.66 -42.38 -10.58
C GLY A 179 -79.66 -41.76 -11.57
N LYS A 180 -79.24 -41.44 -12.80
CA LYS A 180 -80.12 -41.01 -13.91
C LYS A 180 -80.07 -42.03 -15.05
N LYS A 181 -80.61 -43.23 -14.80
CA LYS A 181 -81.11 -44.15 -15.83
C LYS A 181 -82.27 -44.96 -15.28
#